data_AF-A0A519TSR8-F1
#
_entry.id   AF-A0A519TSR8-F1
#
_cell.length_a   1.000
_cell.length_b   1.000
_cell.length_c   1.000
_cell.angle_alpha   90.00
_cell.angle_beta   90.00
_cell.angle_gamma   90.00
#
_symmetry.space_group_name_H-M   'P 1'
#
loop_
_entity.id
_entity.type
_entity.pdbx_description
1 polymer ?
#
loop_
_entity_poly.entity_id
_entity_poly.type
_entity_poly.pdbx_seq_one_letter_code
_entity_poly.pdbx_strand_id
1 'polypeptide(L)'
;MKKWQILLIALLILIVIVLGYFPIYLYREQFDTSVRSNLQADWGTFGDYVGGLLNPFISLLTLISTSSIAYILFTYESRRDAKTKEEGDVKSFMELYQFFMGIEFRVVRTIAWDILKKAIASDKYRDFIVKENYVSRYIGRQSRADVYNEFKDIFYQKDHEIYGQKENESAFLKQEAFDRNNVDILINFFQLLSFKNVPENYYKICDFYYDTWRPVLYWYAVQLENAYVLLEENKKFNNPPNLLEALKKLDERFYKPDILSALKDEKIETHPIILHMQGKLP
;
A
#
# COMPACT_ATOMS: atom_id res chain seq x y z
N MET A 1 -20.70 18.42 35.94
CA MET A 1 -21.29 17.13 35.52
C MET A 1 -22.40 17.39 34.52
N LYS A 2 -22.47 16.59 33.45
CA LYS A 2 -23.56 16.70 32.45
C LYS A 2 -24.87 16.22 33.11
N LYS A 3 -26.02 16.85 32.79
CA LYS A 3 -27.34 16.51 33.38
C LYS A 3 -27.67 15.01 33.33
N TRP A 4 -27.29 14.33 32.24
CA TRP A 4 -27.50 12.89 32.08
C TRP A 4 -26.70 12.03 33.09
N GLN A 5 -25.52 12.50 33.54
CA GLN A 5 -24.74 11.80 34.56
C GLN A 5 -25.42 11.85 35.93
N ILE A 6 -26.04 12.98 36.29
CA ILE A 6 -26.79 13.13 37.55
C ILE A 6 -28.01 12.19 37.55
N LEU A 7 -28.74 12.14 36.44
CA LEU A 7 -29.89 11.23 36.29
C LEU A 7 -29.49 9.76 36.39
N LEU A 8 -28.36 9.37 35.79
CA LEU A 8 -27.85 8.01 35.85
C LEU A 8 -27.45 7.61 37.28
N ILE A 9 -26.79 8.51 38.02
CA ILE A 9 -26.42 8.28 39.42
C ILE A 9 -27.68 8.16 40.30
N ALA A 10 -28.67 9.05 40.13
CA ALA A 10 -29.92 8.98 40.87
C ALA A 10 -30.70 7.67 40.60
N LEU A 11 -30.70 7.21 39.35
CA LEU A 11 -31.31 5.94 38.95
C LEU A 11 -30.59 4.75 39.61
N LEU A 12 -29.26 4.74 39.63
CA LEU A 12 -28.48 3.68 40.30
C LEU A 12 -28.77 3.63 41.80
N ILE A 13 -28.83 4.79 42.47
CA ILE A 13 -29.18 4.87 43.90
C ILE A 13 -30.59 4.31 44.13
N LEU A 14 -31.56 4.67 43.29
CA LEU A 14 -32.92 4.14 43.36
C LEU A 14 -32.94 2.61 43.19
N ILE A 15 -32.20 2.07 42.23
CA ILE A 15 -32.10 0.63 42.00
C ILE A 15 -31.51 -0.07 43.24
N VAL A 16 -30.46 0.48 43.85
CA VAL A 16 -29.89 -0.07 45.09
C VAL A 16 -30.89 -0.06 46.24
N ILE A 17 -31.66 1.02 46.40
CA ILE A 17 -32.70 1.12 47.44
C ILE A 17 -33.80 0.08 47.19
N VAL A 18 -34.28 -0.03 45.95
CA VAL A 18 -35.34 -0.98 45.58
C VAL A 18 -34.86 -2.42 45.76
N LEU A 19 -33.69 -2.77 45.24
CA LEU A 19 -33.13 -4.12 45.37
C LEU A 19 -32.76 -4.47 46.82
N GLY A 20 -32.45 -3.48 47.67
CA GLY A 20 -32.20 -3.69 49.10
C GLY A 20 -33.49 -3.88 49.90
N TYR A 21 -34.52 -3.07 49.65
CA TYR A 21 -35.76 -3.06 50.43
C TYR A 21 -36.77 -4.11 49.97
N PHE A 22 -36.83 -4.39 48.67
CA PHE A 22 -37.83 -5.28 48.08
C PHE A 22 -37.73 -6.74 48.58
N PRO A 23 -36.54 -7.37 48.71
CA PRO A 23 -36.43 -8.72 49.27
C PRO A 23 -36.84 -8.78 50.74
N ILE A 24 -36.56 -7.72 51.52
CA ILE A 24 -36.99 -7.60 52.93
C ILE A 24 -38.51 -7.56 53.01
N TYR A 25 -39.15 -6.79 52.12
CA TYR A 25 -40.61 -6.71 52.03
C TYR A 25 -41.23 -8.06 51.67
N LEU A 26 -40.75 -8.73 50.61
CA LEU A 26 -41.26 -10.03 50.19
C LEU A 26 -41.08 -11.12 51.24
N TYR A 27 -39.93 -11.14 51.93
CA TYR A 27 -39.69 -12.10 53.01
C TYR A 27 -40.68 -11.92 54.16
N ARG A 28 -40.99 -10.66 54.52
CA ARG A 28 -41.97 -10.36 55.57
C ARG A 28 -43.37 -10.87 55.21
N GLU A 29 -43.82 -10.62 53.98
CA GLU A 29 -45.13 -11.08 53.50
C GLU A 29 -45.22 -12.62 53.45
N GLN A 30 -44.12 -13.30 53.09
CA GLN A 30 -44.13 -14.75 52.90
C GLN A 30 -44.06 -15.55 54.20
N PHE A 31 -43.40 -15.04 55.25
CA PHE A 31 -43.08 -15.82 56.45
C PHE A 31 -43.77 -15.34 57.75
N ASP A 32 -44.51 -14.23 57.74
CA ASP A 32 -45.30 -13.69 58.87
C ASP A 32 -44.55 -13.63 60.23
N THR A 33 -43.22 -13.48 60.18
CA THR A 33 -42.37 -13.43 61.37
C THR A 33 -42.24 -12.00 61.90
N SER A 34 -42.26 -11.83 63.22
CA SER A 34 -41.89 -10.56 63.85
C SER A 34 -40.44 -10.19 63.50
N VAL A 35 -40.20 -8.89 63.29
CA VAL A 35 -39.02 -8.28 62.59
C VAL A 35 -37.64 -8.66 63.16
N ARG A 36 -37.57 -9.36 64.29
CA ARG A 36 -36.33 -9.69 64.98
C ARG A 36 -36.37 -11.13 65.49
N SER A 37 -35.97 -12.07 64.65
CA SER A 37 -35.69 -13.42 65.14
C SER A 37 -34.37 -13.43 65.91
N ASN A 38 -34.40 -14.05 67.10
CA ASN A 38 -33.20 -14.31 67.90
C ASN A 38 -32.51 -15.64 67.50
N LEU A 39 -33.10 -16.39 66.55
CA LEU A 39 -32.54 -17.64 66.06
C LEU A 39 -31.68 -17.39 64.83
N GLN A 40 -30.43 -17.83 64.87
CA GLN A 40 -29.48 -17.70 63.76
C GLN A 40 -29.94 -18.41 62.47
N ALA A 41 -30.70 -19.51 62.61
CA ALA A 41 -31.19 -20.29 61.47
C ALA A 41 -32.13 -19.48 60.54
N ASP A 42 -32.93 -18.58 61.10
CA ASP A 42 -33.88 -17.76 60.33
C ASP A 42 -33.13 -16.73 59.47
N TRP A 43 -32.03 -16.18 60.00
CA TRP A 43 -31.14 -15.28 59.24
C TRP A 43 -30.41 -16.00 58.11
N GLY A 44 -30.05 -17.28 58.30
CA GLY A 44 -29.50 -18.12 57.23
C GLY A 44 -30.50 -18.31 56.09
N THR A 45 -31.73 -18.69 56.42
CA THR A 45 -32.81 -18.89 55.44
C THR A 45 -33.16 -17.60 54.68
N PHE A 46 -33.18 -16.46 55.39
CA PHE A 46 -33.34 -15.15 54.77
C PHE A 46 -32.18 -14.83 53.80
N GLY A 47 -30.94 -15.06 54.22
CA GLY A 47 -29.76 -14.88 53.38
C GLY A 47 -29.81 -15.72 52.09
N ASP A 48 -30.26 -16.97 52.19
CA ASP A 48 -30.43 -17.86 51.04
C ASP A 48 -31.54 -17.38 50.10
N TYR A 49 -32.66 -16.89 50.62
CA TYR A 49 -33.74 -16.32 49.82
C TYR A 49 -33.31 -15.05 49.08
N VAL A 50 -32.69 -14.10 49.79
CA VAL A 50 -32.19 -12.85 49.21
C VAL A 50 -31.07 -13.13 48.21
N GLY A 51 -30.13 -14.00 48.55
CA GLY A 51 -29.05 -14.42 47.66
C GLY A 51 -29.59 -15.11 46.42
N GLY A 52 -30.54 -16.03 46.55
CA GLY A 52 -31.20 -16.70 45.44
C GLY A 52 -31.93 -15.73 44.51
N LEU A 53 -32.58 -14.70 45.07
CA LEU A 53 -33.28 -13.69 44.29
C LEU A 53 -32.32 -12.70 43.60
N LEU A 54 -31.30 -12.21 44.30
CA LEU A 54 -30.39 -11.17 43.80
C LEU A 54 -29.30 -11.72 42.88
N ASN A 55 -28.82 -12.94 43.10
CA ASN A 55 -27.71 -13.50 42.33
C ASN A 55 -27.93 -13.48 40.82
N PRO A 56 -29.10 -13.89 40.27
CA PRO A 56 -29.36 -13.80 38.82
C PRO A 56 -29.25 -12.37 38.27
N PHE A 57 -29.71 -11.35 39.02
CA PHE A 57 -29.59 -9.95 38.62
C PHE A 57 -28.15 -9.46 38.69
N ILE A 58 -27.42 -9.81 39.75
CA ILE A 58 -25.99 -9.48 39.89
C ILE A 58 -25.21 -10.13 38.75
N SER A 59 -25.42 -11.42 38.48
CA SER A 59 -24.77 -12.13 37.36
C SER A 59 -25.11 -11.50 36.00
N LEU A 60 -26.37 -11.10 35.77
CA LEU A 60 -26.75 -10.41 34.55
C LEU A 60 -26.08 -9.04 34.42
N LEU A 61 -26.01 -8.26 35.51
CA LEU A 61 -25.33 -6.97 35.53
C LEU A 61 -23.82 -7.13 35.30
N THR A 62 -23.21 -8.14 35.90
CA THR A 62 -21.80 -8.48 35.67
C THR A 62 -21.58 -8.82 34.21
N LEU A 63 -22.42 -9.67 33.61
CA LEU A 63 -22.33 -10.03 32.19
C LEU A 63 -22.47 -8.80 31.28
N ILE A 64 -23.49 -7.96 31.50
CA ILE A 64 -23.68 -6.74 30.70
C ILE A 64 -22.48 -5.82 30.83
N SER A 65 -21.95 -5.65 32.05
CA SER A 65 -20.80 -4.79 32.32
C SER A 65 -19.54 -5.31 31.63
N THR A 66 -19.23 -6.61 31.77
CA THR A 66 -18.04 -7.21 31.15
C THR A 66 -18.16 -7.21 29.63
N SER A 67 -19.33 -7.52 29.07
CA SER A 67 -19.57 -7.42 27.61
C SER A 67 -19.42 -5.99 27.10
N SER A 68 -19.91 -4.99 27.85
CA SER A 68 -19.77 -3.57 27.46
C SER A 68 -18.31 -3.13 27.48
N ILE A 69 -17.55 -3.51 28.52
CA ILE A 69 -16.12 -3.23 28.61
C ILE A 69 -15.38 -3.91 27.45
N ALA A 70 -15.67 -5.17 27.17
CA ALA A 70 -15.06 -5.91 26.06
C ALA A 70 -15.33 -5.24 24.71
N TYR A 71 -16.57 -4.80 24.47
CA TYR A 71 -16.92 -4.07 23.25
C TYR A 71 -16.15 -2.75 23.13
N ILE A 72 -16.08 -1.96 24.20
CA ILE A 72 -15.32 -0.70 24.22
C ILE A 72 -13.85 -0.97 23.93
N LEU A 73 -13.25 -1.98 24.57
CA LEU A 73 -11.86 -2.35 24.39
C LEU A 73 -11.58 -2.77 22.94
N PHE A 74 -12.42 -3.62 22.36
CA PHE A 74 -12.33 -4.06 20.97
C PHE A 74 -12.37 -2.87 19.98
N THR A 75 -13.28 -1.91 20.19
CA THR A 75 -13.35 -0.73 19.33
C THR A 75 -12.13 0.19 19.48
N TYR A 76 -11.57 0.28 20.68
CA TYR A 76 -10.35 1.06 20.94
C TYR A 76 -9.13 0.41 20.28
N GLU A 77 -8.96 -0.90 20.41
CA GLU A 77 -7.88 -1.67 19.77
C GLU A 77 -7.98 -1.56 18.25
N SER A 78 -9.17 -1.74 17.68
CA SER A 78 -9.37 -1.60 16.22
C SER A 78 -8.97 -0.23 15.70
N ARG A 79 -9.25 0.85 16.46
CA ARG A 79 -8.82 2.22 16.10
C ARG A 79 -7.32 2.41 16.24
N ARG A 80 -6.73 1.87 17.30
CA ARG A 80 -5.28 1.92 17.52
C ARG A 80 -4.54 1.20 16.41
N ASP A 81 -4.99 0.00 16.05
CA ASP A 81 -4.36 -0.83 15.01
C ASP A 81 -4.50 -0.18 13.63
N ALA A 82 -5.65 0.43 13.34
CA ALA A 82 -5.83 1.24 12.13
C ALA A 82 -4.85 2.42 12.07
N LYS A 83 -4.68 3.14 13.18
CA LYS A 83 -3.74 4.26 13.27
C LYS A 83 -2.28 3.81 13.16
N THR A 84 -1.90 2.72 13.83
CA THR A 84 -0.55 2.16 13.74
C THR A 84 -0.25 1.65 12.33
N LYS A 85 -1.25 1.07 11.64
CA LYS A 85 -1.13 0.70 10.23
C LYS A 85 -0.91 1.94 9.35
N GLU A 86 -1.70 2.99 9.54
CA GLU A 86 -1.55 4.26 8.81
C GLU A 86 -0.16 4.88 9.03
N GLU A 87 0.30 4.93 10.28
CA GLU A 87 1.66 5.40 10.63
C GLU A 87 2.75 4.53 9.97
N GLY A 88 2.55 3.22 9.92
CA GLY A 88 3.44 2.28 9.23
C GLY A 88 3.47 2.48 7.71
N ASP A 89 2.30 2.70 7.09
CA ASP A 89 2.18 2.98 5.66
C ASP A 89 2.91 4.28 5.31
N VAL A 90 2.68 5.35 6.08
CA VAL A 90 3.36 6.65 5.95
C VAL A 90 4.88 6.50 6.13
N LYS A 91 5.32 5.79 7.16
CA LYS A 91 6.75 5.55 7.40
C LYS A 91 7.40 4.84 6.21
N SER A 92 6.78 3.77 5.72
CA SER A 92 7.30 3.02 4.58
C SER A 92 7.33 3.84 3.28
N PHE A 93 6.38 4.77 3.11
CA PHE A 93 6.38 5.71 1.99
C PHE A 93 7.52 6.73 2.12
N MET A 94 7.76 7.27 3.31
CA MET A 94 8.87 8.18 3.56
C MET A 94 10.23 7.50 3.37
N GLU A 95 10.36 6.23 3.74
CA GLU A 95 11.56 5.42 3.47
C GLU A 95 11.78 5.26 1.96
N LEU A 96 10.73 5.00 1.17
CA LEU A 96 10.83 4.96 -0.29
C LEU A 96 11.26 6.32 -0.87
N TYR A 97 10.71 7.41 -0.36
CA TYR A 97 11.10 8.75 -0.79
C TYR A 97 12.58 9.05 -0.46
N GLN A 98 13.01 8.74 0.75
CA GLN A 98 14.43 8.89 1.15
C GLN A 98 15.35 8.03 0.28
N PHE A 99 14.95 6.78 0.02
CA PHE A 99 15.69 5.88 -0.87
C PHE A 99 15.80 6.46 -2.29
N PHE A 100 14.69 6.94 -2.86
CA PHE A 100 14.65 7.56 -4.18
C PHE A 100 15.58 8.79 -4.31
N MET A 101 15.66 9.58 -3.24
CA MET A 101 16.52 10.77 -3.17
C MET A 101 17.99 10.44 -2.86
N GLY A 102 18.27 9.22 -2.41
CA GLY A 102 19.60 8.73 -2.07
C GLY A 102 20.57 8.74 -3.26
N ILE A 103 21.87 8.79 -2.96
CA ILE A 103 22.94 8.80 -3.96
C ILE A 103 22.91 7.51 -4.80
N GLU A 104 22.71 6.37 -4.15
CA GLU A 104 22.66 5.06 -4.81
C GLU A 104 21.53 5.02 -5.85
N PHE A 105 20.33 5.45 -5.47
CA PHE A 105 19.18 5.46 -6.39
C PHE A 105 19.27 6.57 -7.44
N ARG A 106 20.05 7.62 -7.20
CA ARG A 106 20.38 8.60 -8.26
C ARG A 106 21.11 7.94 -9.42
N VAL A 107 22.04 7.04 -9.16
CA VAL A 107 22.75 6.29 -10.21
C VAL A 107 21.76 5.44 -11.02
N VAL A 108 20.87 4.71 -10.33
CA VAL A 108 19.80 3.93 -10.97
C VAL A 108 18.96 4.81 -11.90
N ARG A 109 18.51 5.97 -11.42
CA ARG A 109 17.70 6.92 -12.19
C ARG A 109 18.43 7.44 -13.42
N THR A 110 19.68 7.88 -13.28
CA THR A 110 20.47 8.40 -14.41
C THR A 110 20.65 7.34 -15.49
N ILE A 111 21.04 6.12 -15.09
CA ILE A 111 21.26 5.02 -16.03
C ILE A 111 19.94 4.59 -16.70
N ALA A 112 18.87 4.43 -15.92
CA ALA A 112 17.57 4.05 -16.45
C ALA A 112 17.02 5.09 -17.43
N TRP A 113 17.20 6.39 -17.14
CA TRP A 113 16.82 7.48 -18.04
C TRP A 113 17.56 7.39 -19.37
N ASP A 114 18.87 7.18 -19.33
CA ASP A 114 19.70 7.07 -20.53
C ASP A 114 19.33 5.86 -21.38
N ILE A 115 19.08 4.69 -20.77
CA ILE A 115 18.62 3.49 -21.47
C ILE A 115 17.25 3.72 -22.12
N LEU A 116 16.29 4.31 -21.40
CA LEU A 116 14.97 4.59 -21.95
C LEU A 116 15.04 5.63 -23.08
N LYS A 117 15.89 6.65 -22.96
CA LYS A 117 16.14 7.62 -24.03
C LYS A 117 16.69 6.94 -25.29
N LYS A 118 17.70 6.07 -25.14
CA LYS A 118 18.26 5.27 -26.25
C LYS A 118 17.22 4.38 -26.91
N ALA A 119 16.34 3.77 -26.11
CA ALA A 119 15.24 2.94 -26.61
C ALA A 119 14.21 3.78 -27.37
N ILE A 120 13.86 4.97 -26.88
CA ILE A 120 12.95 5.88 -27.57
C ILE A 120 13.53 6.37 -28.90
N ALA A 121 14.85 6.57 -28.97
CA ALA A 121 15.55 7.02 -30.16
C ALA A 121 15.80 5.91 -31.21
N SER A 122 15.72 4.63 -30.82
CA SER A 122 16.03 3.49 -31.68
C SER A 122 15.00 2.37 -31.56
N ASP A 123 14.18 2.22 -32.61
CA ASP A 123 13.17 1.14 -32.71
C ASP A 123 13.76 -0.25 -32.48
N LYS A 124 14.96 -0.50 -33.03
CA LYS A 124 15.68 -1.77 -32.87
C LYS A 124 16.05 -2.04 -31.41
N TYR A 125 16.56 -1.02 -30.72
CA TYR A 125 16.97 -1.17 -29.33
C TYR A 125 15.75 -1.26 -28.39
N ARG A 126 14.69 -0.51 -28.67
CA ARG A 126 13.37 -0.67 -28.01
C ARG A 126 12.91 -2.12 -28.09
N ASP A 127 12.82 -2.67 -29.30
CA ASP A 127 12.30 -4.01 -29.51
C ASP A 127 13.16 -5.06 -28.78
N PHE A 128 14.48 -4.84 -28.74
CA PHE A 128 15.41 -5.68 -27.99
C PHE A 128 15.14 -5.64 -26.47
N ILE A 129 15.11 -4.46 -25.84
CA ILE A 129 14.91 -4.38 -24.37
C ILE A 129 13.53 -4.87 -23.93
N VAL A 130 12.50 -4.64 -24.75
CA VAL A 130 11.13 -5.08 -24.49
C VAL A 130 11.06 -6.61 -24.57
N LYS A 131 11.71 -7.24 -25.55
CA LYS A 131 11.77 -8.71 -25.64
C LYS A 131 12.54 -9.33 -24.47
N GLU A 132 13.63 -8.71 -24.04
CA GLU A 132 14.46 -9.23 -22.93
C GLU A 132 13.75 -9.23 -21.57
N ASN A 133 12.62 -8.51 -21.44
CA ASN A 133 11.74 -8.50 -20.27
C ASN A 133 10.85 -9.76 -20.14
N TYR A 134 10.70 -10.57 -21.20
CA TYR A 134 9.84 -11.75 -21.18
C TYR A 134 10.65 -13.04 -21.10
N VAL A 135 10.07 -14.08 -20.47
CA VAL A 135 10.68 -15.43 -20.42
C VAL A 135 10.84 -16.02 -21.82
N SER A 136 10.01 -15.63 -22.79
CA SER A 136 10.14 -16.06 -24.20
C SER A 136 11.45 -15.62 -24.84
N ARG A 137 12.24 -14.74 -24.20
CA ARG A 137 13.61 -14.37 -24.63
C ARG A 137 14.52 -15.57 -24.90
N TYR A 138 14.21 -16.74 -24.34
CA TYR A 138 14.97 -17.97 -24.59
C TYR A 138 14.65 -18.61 -25.96
N ILE A 139 13.55 -18.23 -26.60
CA ILE A 139 13.14 -18.69 -27.93
C ILE A 139 13.61 -17.64 -28.95
N GLY A 140 14.64 -17.97 -29.73
CA GLY A 140 15.16 -17.07 -30.77
C GLY A 140 16.01 -15.91 -30.24
N ARG A 141 16.70 -16.10 -29.11
CA ARG A 141 17.63 -15.09 -28.56
C ARG A 141 18.66 -14.70 -29.62
N GLN A 142 18.80 -13.39 -29.87
CA GLN A 142 19.88 -12.88 -30.70
C GLN A 142 21.23 -13.35 -30.14
N SER A 143 22.19 -13.63 -31.02
CA SER A 143 23.51 -14.00 -30.56
C SER A 143 24.17 -12.79 -29.87
N ARG A 144 25.07 -13.07 -28.92
CA ARG A 144 25.83 -12.03 -28.20
C ARG A 144 26.58 -11.08 -29.15
N ALA A 145 27.11 -11.64 -30.24
CA ALA A 145 27.80 -10.89 -31.28
C ALA A 145 26.83 -9.98 -32.06
N ASP A 146 25.60 -10.42 -32.34
CA ASP A 146 24.60 -9.60 -33.02
C ASP A 146 24.22 -8.39 -32.16
N VAL A 147 23.92 -8.61 -30.88
CA VAL A 147 23.58 -7.54 -29.92
C VAL A 147 24.72 -6.51 -29.84
N TYR A 148 25.97 -6.97 -29.75
CA TYR A 148 27.13 -6.08 -29.74
C TYR A 148 27.26 -5.29 -31.05
N ASN A 149 27.26 -5.98 -32.20
CA ASN A 149 27.45 -5.32 -33.49
C ASN A 149 26.33 -4.34 -33.81
N GLU A 150 25.10 -4.62 -33.37
CA GLU A 150 23.92 -3.80 -33.64
C GLU A 150 23.84 -2.57 -32.73
N PHE A 151 24.23 -2.68 -31.46
CA PHE A 151 23.98 -1.62 -30.46
C PHE A 151 25.23 -0.91 -29.96
N LYS A 152 26.45 -1.38 -30.26
CA LYS A 152 27.68 -0.70 -29.82
C LYS A 152 27.64 0.79 -30.15
N ASP A 153 27.27 1.17 -31.38
CA ASP A 153 27.32 2.58 -31.79
C ASP A 153 26.30 3.45 -31.04
N ILE A 154 25.21 2.88 -30.52
CA ILE A 154 24.20 3.58 -29.71
C ILE A 154 24.75 3.91 -28.30
N PHE A 155 25.61 3.04 -27.78
CA PHE A 155 26.17 3.17 -26.43
C PHE A 155 27.53 3.88 -26.40
N TYR A 156 28.34 3.71 -27.45
CA TYR A 156 29.72 4.23 -27.52
C TYR A 156 29.81 5.65 -28.09
N GLN A 157 28.70 6.32 -28.43
CA GLN A 157 28.71 7.57 -29.18
C GLN A 157 29.23 8.82 -28.43
N LYS A 158 29.62 8.77 -27.14
CA LYS A 158 30.20 9.97 -26.47
C LYS A 158 31.02 9.82 -25.17
N ASP A 159 30.94 8.71 -24.43
CA ASP A 159 31.44 8.69 -23.03
C ASP A 159 32.75 7.89 -22.78
N HIS A 160 33.41 7.40 -23.83
CA HIS A 160 34.49 6.41 -23.69
C HIS A 160 35.91 6.94 -23.46
N GLU A 161 36.12 8.25 -23.24
CA GLU A 161 37.41 8.70 -22.68
C GLU A 161 37.60 8.27 -21.22
N ILE A 162 36.53 7.96 -20.49
CA ILE A 162 36.60 7.79 -19.03
C ILE A 162 37.09 6.40 -18.60
N TYR A 163 36.88 5.34 -19.41
CA TYR A 163 37.08 3.97 -18.92
C TYR A 163 38.26 3.19 -19.48
N GLY A 164 39.00 3.69 -20.49
CA GLY A 164 40.30 3.13 -20.91
C GLY A 164 40.35 1.63 -21.23
N GLN A 165 39.21 0.93 -21.29
CA GLN A 165 39.13 -0.50 -21.55
C GLN A 165 38.91 -0.72 -23.05
N LYS A 166 39.75 -1.59 -23.62
CA LYS A 166 39.59 -2.09 -24.99
C LYS A 166 38.16 -2.56 -25.21
N GLU A 167 37.54 -2.06 -26.27
CA GLU A 167 36.29 -2.56 -26.84
C GLU A 167 36.33 -4.08 -26.95
N ASN A 168 35.72 -4.77 -25.98
CA ASN A 168 35.53 -6.21 -26.03
C ASN A 168 34.05 -6.48 -25.80
N GLU A 169 33.45 -7.21 -26.74
CA GLU A 169 32.05 -7.67 -26.74
C GLU A 169 31.58 -8.12 -25.34
N SER A 170 32.41 -8.86 -24.60
CA SER A 170 32.07 -9.35 -23.27
C SER A 170 31.85 -8.23 -22.25
N ALA A 171 32.65 -7.15 -22.31
CA ALA A 171 32.52 -6.00 -21.44
C ALA A 171 31.27 -5.18 -21.78
N PHE A 172 31.00 -4.96 -23.07
CA PHE A 172 29.79 -4.30 -23.55
C PHE A 172 28.53 -5.00 -23.02
N LEU A 173 28.43 -6.31 -23.24
CA LEU A 173 27.23 -7.07 -22.88
C LEU A 173 27.00 -7.14 -21.38
N LYS A 174 28.08 -7.11 -20.57
CA LYS A 174 27.95 -7.00 -19.11
C LYS A 174 27.42 -5.63 -18.71
N GLN A 175 27.93 -4.56 -19.32
CA GLN A 175 27.49 -3.21 -19.04
C GLN A 175 26.05 -2.98 -19.49
N GLU A 176 25.67 -3.38 -20.70
CA GLU A 176 24.29 -3.25 -21.20
C GLU A 176 23.31 -3.99 -20.29
N ALA A 177 23.62 -5.24 -19.92
CA ALA A 177 22.76 -6.01 -19.02
C ALA A 177 22.64 -5.35 -17.64
N PHE A 178 23.74 -4.80 -17.11
CA PHE A 178 23.74 -4.04 -15.87
C PHE A 178 22.87 -2.78 -15.98
N ASP A 179 23.02 -2.02 -17.07
CA ASP A 179 22.28 -0.78 -17.28
C ASP A 179 20.78 -1.03 -17.45
N ARG A 180 20.43 -2.06 -18.22
CA ARG A 180 19.04 -2.49 -18.39
C ARG A 180 18.40 -2.92 -17.06
N ASN A 181 19.15 -3.63 -16.20
CA ASN A 181 18.66 -4.00 -14.88
C ASN A 181 18.30 -2.77 -14.02
N ASN A 182 18.91 -1.59 -14.25
CA ASN A 182 18.51 -0.36 -13.57
C ASN A 182 17.12 0.14 -14.02
N VAL A 183 16.71 -0.12 -15.27
CA VAL A 183 15.33 0.16 -15.74
C VAL A 183 14.34 -0.71 -14.97
N ASP A 184 14.64 -1.99 -14.78
CA ASP A 184 13.77 -2.91 -14.03
C ASP A 184 13.65 -2.48 -12.56
N ILE A 185 14.76 -2.09 -11.93
CA ILE A 185 14.75 -1.53 -10.56
C ILE A 185 13.85 -0.29 -10.48
N LEU A 186 13.97 0.63 -11.44
CA LEU A 186 13.16 1.84 -11.49
C LEU A 186 11.66 1.53 -11.67
N ILE A 187 11.32 0.59 -12.55
CA ILE A 187 9.95 0.15 -12.79
C ILE A 187 9.35 -0.46 -11.53
N ASN A 188 10.08 -1.38 -10.89
CA ASN A 188 9.67 -2.00 -9.64
C ASN A 188 9.46 -0.96 -8.53
N PHE A 189 10.30 0.07 -8.49
CA PHE A 189 10.12 1.18 -7.56
C PHE A 189 8.78 1.90 -7.78
N PHE A 190 8.45 2.29 -9.01
CA PHE A 190 7.17 2.96 -9.29
C PHE A 190 5.96 2.05 -9.10
N GLN A 191 6.08 0.76 -9.40
CA GLN A 191 5.05 -0.23 -9.08
C GLN A 191 4.83 -0.31 -7.57
N LEU A 192 5.89 -0.43 -6.78
CA LEU A 192 5.79 -0.45 -5.31
C LEU A 192 5.18 0.85 -4.76
N LEU A 193 5.57 2.01 -5.31
CA LEU A 193 5.02 3.32 -4.95
C LEU A 193 3.51 3.39 -5.21
N SER A 194 3.03 2.77 -6.29
CA SER A 194 1.60 2.73 -6.68
C SER A 194 0.72 1.93 -5.73
N PHE A 195 1.31 1.07 -4.89
CA PHE A 195 0.58 0.28 -3.90
C PHE A 195 0.58 0.90 -2.50
N LYS A 196 1.33 2.00 -2.28
CA LYS A 196 1.36 2.66 -0.97
C LYS A 196 0.05 3.35 -0.64
N ASN A 197 -0.54 3.04 0.50
CA ASN A 197 -1.80 3.63 0.92
C ASN A 197 -1.55 4.76 1.91
N VAL A 198 -1.13 5.92 1.40
CA VAL A 198 -0.88 7.11 2.23
C VAL A 198 -1.82 8.26 1.86
N PRO A 199 -2.10 9.18 2.79
CA PRO A 199 -2.90 10.35 2.50
C PRO A 199 -2.34 11.16 1.31
N GLU A 200 -3.23 11.72 0.47
CA GLU A 200 -2.90 12.37 -0.81
C GLU A 200 -1.89 13.54 -0.66
N ASN A 201 -1.89 14.22 0.48
CA ASN A 201 -0.94 15.31 0.76
C ASN A 201 0.53 14.84 0.74
N TYR A 202 0.82 13.57 1.05
CA TYR A 202 2.18 13.05 1.00
C TYR A 202 2.72 12.96 -0.42
N TYR A 203 1.87 12.59 -1.39
CA TYR A 203 2.23 12.60 -2.82
C TYR A 203 2.53 14.00 -3.35
N LYS A 204 1.88 15.03 -2.80
CA LYS A 204 2.09 16.43 -3.18
C LYS A 204 3.35 17.04 -2.56
N ILE A 205 3.76 16.55 -1.38
CA ILE A 205 4.95 17.04 -0.67
C ILE A 205 6.21 16.34 -1.17
N CYS A 206 6.13 15.04 -1.46
CA CYS A 206 7.25 14.23 -1.91
C CYS A 206 7.35 14.26 -3.44
N ASP A 207 8.28 15.04 -3.97
CA ASP A 207 8.52 15.12 -5.41
C ASP A 207 9.39 13.95 -5.89
N PHE A 208 8.77 12.99 -6.57
CA PHE A 208 9.47 11.88 -7.22
C PHE A 208 9.89 12.23 -8.67
N TYR A 209 9.84 13.51 -9.04
CA TYR A 209 9.96 13.99 -10.42
C TYR A 209 9.00 13.23 -11.35
N TYR A 210 7.80 12.90 -10.85
CA TYR A 210 6.90 11.98 -11.54
C TYR A 210 6.47 12.55 -12.88
N ASP A 211 6.22 13.86 -12.98
CA ASP A 211 5.92 14.57 -14.23
C ASP A 211 6.95 14.28 -15.34
N THR A 212 8.23 14.22 -14.98
CA THR A 212 9.33 13.94 -15.91
C THR A 212 9.36 12.48 -16.34
N TRP A 213 9.14 11.57 -15.38
CA TRP A 213 9.18 10.12 -15.62
C TRP A 213 7.93 9.59 -16.32
N ARG A 214 6.77 10.16 -16.00
CA ARG A 214 5.45 9.70 -16.40
C ARG A 214 5.33 9.39 -17.90
N PRO A 215 5.61 10.31 -18.83
CA PRO A 215 5.46 10.02 -20.27
C PRO A 215 6.42 8.93 -20.75
N VAL A 216 7.63 8.87 -20.19
CA VAL A 216 8.63 7.85 -20.55
C VAL A 216 8.20 6.47 -20.06
N LEU A 217 7.70 6.38 -18.82
CA LEU A 217 7.20 5.15 -18.22
C LEU A 217 5.93 4.64 -18.91
N TYR A 218 5.00 5.54 -19.24
CA TYR A 218 3.80 5.16 -20.00
C TYR A 218 4.18 4.69 -21.41
N TRP A 219 5.13 5.36 -22.09
CA TRP A 219 5.62 4.91 -23.40
C TRP A 219 6.16 3.49 -23.29
N TYR A 220 7.00 3.23 -22.29
CA TYR A 220 7.56 1.90 -22.07
C TYR A 220 6.52 0.85 -21.71
N ALA A 221 5.55 1.19 -20.86
CA ALA A 221 4.45 0.31 -20.49
C ALA A 221 3.62 -0.13 -21.70
N VAL A 222 3.35 0.79 -22.64
CA VAL A 222 2.65 0.48 -23.90
C VAL A 222 3.48 -0.48 -24.76
N GLN A 223 4.81 -0.30 -24.84
CA GLN A 223 5.66 -1.24 -25.59
C GLN A 223 5.64 -2.64 -24.98
N LEU A 224 5.67 -2.75 -23.65
CA LEU A 224 5.52 -4.02 -22.94
C LEU A 224 4.15 -4.66 -23.27
N GLU A 225 3.05 -3.93 -23.13
CA GLU A 225 1.72 -4.47 -23.45
C GLU A 225 1.61 -4.93 -24.90
N ASN A 226 2.11 -4.14 -25.86
CA ASN A 226 2.11 -4.50 -27.27
C ASN A 226 2.90 -5.81 -27.51
N ALA A 227 4.09 -5.95 -26.93
CA ALA A 227 4.89 -7.16 -27.05
C ALA A 227 4.24 -8.38 -26.35
N TYR A 228 3.53 -8.17 -25.25
CA TYR A 228 2.76 -9.22 -24.59
C TYR A 228 1.59 -9.72 -25.45
N VAL A 229 0.89 -8.80 -26.13
CA VAL A 229 -0.25 -9.13 -27.00
C VAL A 229 0.17 -9.87 -28.26
N LEU A 230 1.26 -9.41 -28.91
CA LEU A 230 1.73 -9.90 -30.21
C LEU A 230 2.33 -11.31 -30.15
N LEU A 231 2.88 -11.73 -29.01
CA LEU A 231 3.55 -13.02 -28.87
C LEU A 231 2.68 -13.97 -28.04
N GLU A 232 1.98 -14.92 -28.69
CA GLU A 232 1.15 -15.92 -27.97
C GLU A 232 1.95 -16.70 -26.92
N GLU A 233 3.22 -16.97 -27.20
CA GLU A 233 4.15 -17.61 -26.27
C GLU A 233 4.34 -16.80 -24.98
N ASN A 234 4.28 -15.46 -25.05
CA ASN A 234 4.36 -14.63 -23.86
C ASN A 234 3.19 -14.88 -22.90
N LYS A 235 1.99 -15.08 -23.44
CA LYS A 235 0.77 -15.33 -22.64
C LYS A 235 0.82 -16.67 -21.91
N LYS A 236 1.56 -17.65 -22.45
CA LYS A 236 1.70 -18.98 -21.83
C LYS A 236 2.62 -18.98 -20.61
N PHE A 237 3.66 -18.14 -20.62
CA PHE A 237 4.74 -18.19 -19.63
C PHE A 237 4.86 -16.94 -18.76
N ASN A 238 4.18 -15.85 -19.10
CA ASN A 238 4.28 -14.58 -18.39
C ASN A 238 2.91 -14.04 -17.99
N ASN A 239 2.89 -13.39 -16.84
CA ASN A 239 1.76 -12.55 -16.44
C ASN A 239 1.75 -11.26 -17.28
N PRO A 240 0.57 -10.64 -17.47
CA PRO A 240 0.50 -9.34 -18.10
C PRO A 240 1.35 -8.31 -17.33
N PRO A 241 1.99 -7.37 -18.03
CA PRO A 241 2.79 -6.33 -17.38
C PRO A 241 1.88 -5.40 -16.57
N ASN A 242 2.07 -5.35 -15.24
CA ASN A 242 1.25 -4.51 -14.35
C ASN A 242 1.69 -3.04 -14.30
N LEU A 243 2.67 -2.64 -15.12
CA LEU A 243 3.20 -1.27 -15.10
C LEU A 243 2.14 -0.24 -15.51
N LEU A 244 1.33 -0.50 -16.53
CA LEU A 244 0.31 0.46 -16.96
C LEU A 244 -0.75 0.70 -15.87
N GLU A 245 -1.17 -0.35 -15.16
CA GLU A 245 -2.09 -0.24 -14.04
C GLU A 245 -1.47 0.54 -12.87
N ALA A 246 -0.20 0.27 -12.56
CA ALA A 246 0.53 1.00 -11.53
C ALA A 246 0.62 2.51 -11.85
N LEU A 247 0.91 2.87 -13.11
CA LEU A 247 0.97 4.27 -13.54
C LEU A 247 -0.40 4.96 -13.45
N LYS A 248 -1.49 4.27 -13.80
CA LYS A 248 -2.86 4.80 -13.63
C LYS A 248 -3.16 5.11 -12.15
N LYS A 249 -2.79 4.21 -11.23
CA LYS A 249 -2.94 4.44 -9.78
C LYS A 249 -2.09 5.60 -9.28
N LEU A 250 -0.89 5.79 -9.82
CA LEU A 250 -0.05 6.94 -9.49
C LEU A 250 -0.67 8.24 -10.00
N ASP A 251 -1.18 8.25 -11.24
CA ASP A 251 -1.84 9.42 -11.80
C ASP A 251 -3.04 9.88 -10.97
N GLU A 252 -3.86 8.94 -10.47
CA GLU A 252 -4.98 9.23 -9.56
C GLU A 252 -4.55 9.88 -8.24
N ARG A 253 -3.28 9.70 -7.84
CA ARG A 253 -2.72 10.22 -6.58
C ARG A 253 -1.95 11.52 -6.76
N PHE A 254 -1.25 11.67 -7.88
CA PHE A 254 -0.46 12.87 -8.20
C PHE A 254 -1.31 13.96 -8.87
N TYR A 255 -2.32 13.59 -9.66
CA TYR A 255 -3.13 14.54 -10.42
C TYR A 255 -4.62 14.39 -10.16
N LYS A 256 -5.36 15.43 -10.55
CA LYS A 256 -6.83 15.39 -10.55
C LYS A 256 -7.34 14.55 -11.74
N PRO A 257 -8.53 13.93 -11.61
CA PRO A 257 -9.18 13.15 -12.67
C PRO A 257 -9.24 13.84 -14.04
N ASP A 258 -9.32 15.16 -14.09
CA ASP A 258 -9.46 15.92 -15.33
C ASP A 258 -8.15 15.98 -16.16
N ILE A 259 -6.99 15.71 -15.55
CA ILE A 259 -5.67 15.67 -16.21
C ILE A 259 -5.34 14.24 -16.73
N LEU A 260 -6.00 13.23 -16.18
CA LEU A 260 -5.78 11.80 -16.48
C LEU A 260 -6.16 11.40 -17.91
N SER A 261 -7.08 12.12 -18.58
CA SER A 261 -7.50 11.80 -19.95
C SER A 261 -6.43 12.15 -21.00
N ALA A 262 -5.56 13.12 -20.72
CA ALA A 262 -4.63 13.65 -21.72
C ALA A 262 -3.66 12.58 -22.24
N LEU A 263 -2.98 11.79 -21.40
CA LEU A 263 -2.09 10.72 -21.87
C LEU A 263 -2.81 9.44 -22.32
N LYS A 264 -4.09 9.30 -21.98
CA LYS A 264 -4.90 8.14 -22.37
C LYS A 264 -5.40 8.26 -23.82
N ASP A 265 -5.69 9.50 -24.24
CA ASP A 265 -6.22 9.84 -25.56
C ASP A 265 -5.17 10.47 -26.49
N GLU A 266 -4.13 11.13 -25.95
CA GLU A 266 -2.97 11.54 -26.75
C GLU A 266 -2.12 10.33 -27.12
N LYS A 267 -1.70 10.28 -28.38
CA LYS A 267 -0.64 9.37 -28.83
C LYS A 267 0.59 9.73 -28.02
N ILE A 268 0.99 8.90 -27.06
CA ILE A 268 2.15 9.15 -26.22
C ILE A 268 3.44 9.48 -27.00
N GLU A 269 3.52 8.99 -28.23
CA GLU A 269 4.57 9.30 -29.21
C GLU A 269 4.67 10.78 -29.59
N THR A 270 3.62 11.57 -29.39
CA THR A 270 3.59 13.02 -29.62
C THR A 270 3.87 13.85 -28.38
N HIS A 271 4.09 13.21 -27.22
CA HIS A 271 4.41 13.94 -26.00
C HIS A 271 5.74 14.68 -26.16
N PRO A 272 5.88 15.96 -25.74
CA PRO A 272 7.08 16.77 -25.99
C PRO A 272 8.38 16.12 -25.51
N ILE A 273 8.38 15.49 -24.33
CA ILE A 273 9.55 14.76 -23.82
C ILE A 273 9.94 13.60 -24.75
N ILE A 274 8.97 12.84 -25.25
CA ILE A 274 9.22 11.71 -26.16
C ILE A 274 9.75 12.23 -27.50
N LEU A 275 9.14 13.28 -28.05
CA LEU A 275 9.60 13.90 -29.29
C LEU A 275 11.02 14.48 -29.17
N HIS A 276 11.35 15.11 -28.04
CA HIS A 276 12.71 15.59 -27.75
C HIS A 276 13.71 14.43 -27.67
N MET A 277 13.37 13.32 -27.00
CA MET A 277 14.21 12.11 -26.96
C MET A 277 14.41 11.47 -28.35
N GLN A 278 13.41 11.57 -29.23
CA GLN A 278 13.51 11.13 -30.62
C GLN A 278 14.32 12.10 -31.51
N GLY A 279 14.78 13.25 -30.99
CA GLY A 279 15.44 14.29 -31.77
C GLY A 279 14.51 15.05 -32.72
N LYS A 280 13.19 14.94 -32.52
CA LYS A 280 12.16 15.63 -33.32
C LYS A 280 11.79 17.01 -32.77
N LEU A 281 12.12 17.28 -31.50
CA LEU A 281 12.05 18.60 -30.88
C LEU A 281 13.43 19.00 -30.35
N PRO A 282 13.81 20.30 -30.43
CA PRO A 282 15.05 20.82 -29.88
C PRO A 282 15.10 20.72 -28.36
#